data_AF-A0A967KXG9-F1
#
_entry.id   AF-A0A967KXG9-F1
#
_cell.length_a   1.000
_cell.length_b   1.000
_cell.length_c   1.000
_cell.angle_alpha   90.00
_cell.angle_beta   90.00
_cell.angle_gamma   90.00
#
_symmetry.space_group_name_H-M   'P 1'
#
loop_
_entity.id
_entity.type
_entity.pdbx_description
1 polymer ?
#
loop_
_entity_poly.entity_id
_entity_poly.type
_entity_poly.pdbx_seq_one_letter_code
_entity_poly.pdbx_strand_id
1 'polypeptide(L)'
;YSPEQILQGVDVPEELVVLSEESQDIIHGINHPELRTIYPPVAQAFFALSYWLDPWSVTTWKIILIIMDLATLSLIFNALGMLRLPSSYLVIYWWNPLVIKEIFNSGHLDVLVFPFVLTALIMATQSRYIRSTLTLIVGLGIKLWPAFLLPVVWRPIISKPKQLISSVILAVVCIGALLLPIYLAGLDSSSGFIAYGQSWQNNDSIFRIIVYISEQGLNLLGFETFHKFSVARYIVVALIGLWILYVVFGRSFRKHDLFAKSLFIIAFAYLVSPTQFPWYYTWLLPL
;
A
#
# COMPACT_ATOMS: atom_id res chain seq x y z
N TYR A 1 6.38 -17.59 -11.45
CA TYR A 1 5.34 -18.32 -12.18
C TYR A 1 3.98 -17.86 -11.70
N SER A 2 3.01 -17.72 -12.60
CA SER A 2 1.61 -17.53 -12.23
C SER A 2 0.99 -18.87 -11.80
N PRO A 3 -0.10 -18.87 -11.01
CA PRO A 3 -0.82 -20.11 -10.66
C PRO A 3 -1.20 -20.97 -11.88
N GLU A 4 -1.64 -20.35 -12.97
CA GLU A 4 -2.00 -21.06 -14.21
C GLU A 4 -0.80 -21.77 -14.84
N GLN A 5 0.38 -21.12 -14.88
CA GLN A 5 1.61 -21.75 -15.37
C GLN A 5 1.99 -22.96 -14.53
N ILE A 6 1.81 -22.88 -13.21
CA ILE A 6 2.10 -23.98 -12.27
C ILE A 6 1.14 -25.14 -12.53
N LEU A 7 -0.16 -24.87 -12.71
CA LEU A 7 -1.17 -25.89 -13.01
C LEU A 7 -0.96 -26.57 -14.37
N GLN A 8 -0.37 -25.87 -15.34
CA GLN A 8 -0.05 -26.43 -16.67
C GLN A 8 1.20 -27.33 -16.65
N GLY A 9 2.09 -27.19 -15.66
CA GLY A 9 3.24 -28.07 -15.47
C GLY A 9 4.39 -27.91 -16.47
N VAL A 10 4.37 -26.89 -17.34
CA VAL A 10 5.41 -26.67 -18.38
C VAL A 10 6.46 -25.67 -17.87
N ASP A 11 7.73 -26.08 -17.88
CA ASP A 11 8.89 -25.26 -17.48
C ASP A 11 8.80 -24.66 -16.05
N VAL A 12 8.09 -25.33 -15.14
CA VAL A 12 7.95 -24.95 -13.73
C VAL A 12 8.80 -25.84 -12.82
N PRO A 13 9.43 -25.28 -11.76
CA PRO A 13 10.13 -26.07 -10.75
C PRO A 13 9.23 -27.13 -10.10
N GLU A 14 9.79 -28.32 -9.86
CA GLU A 14 9.08 -29.46 -9.25
C GLU A 14 8.48 -29.09 -7.89
N GLU A 15 9.18 -28.28 -7.10
CA GLU A 15 8.72 -27.84 -5.78
C GLU A 15 7.42 -27.02 -5.86
N LEU A 16 7.20 -26.27 -6.94
CA LEU A 16 5.98 -25.50 -7.14
C LEU A 16 4.81 -26.39 -7.59
N VAL A 17 5.09 -27.47 -8.30
CA VAL A 17 4.08 -28.48 -8.68
C VAL A 17 3.62 -29.24 -7.44
N VAL A 18 4.55 -29.71 -6.61
CA VAL A 18 4.20 -30.36 -5.34
C VAL A 18 3.39 -29.41 -4.44
N LEU A 19 3.80 -28.14 -4.34
CA LEU A 19 3.07 -27.15 -3.56
C LEU A 19 1.64 -26.90 -4.10
N SER A 20 1.44 -26.94 -5.43
CA SER A 20 0.10 -26.77 -6.00
C SER A 20 -0.80 -27.98 -5.72
N GLU A 21 -0.26 -29.20 -5.76
CA GLU A 21 -0.97 -30.42 -5.39
C GLU A 21 -1.38 -30.42 -3.92
N GLU A 22 -0.47 -30.01 -3.02
CA GLU A 22 -0.75 -29.87 -1.58
C GLU A 22 -1.87 -28.87 -1.27
N SER A 23 -2.03 -27.85 -2.12
CA SER A 23 -3.06 -26.81 -1.97
C SER A 23 -4.48 -27.29 -2.25
N GLN A 24 -4.64 -28.43 -2.93
CA GLN A 24 -5.94 -28.99 -3.34
C GLN A 24 -6.81 -27.94 -4.06
N ASP A 25 -8.06 -27.75 -3.64
CA ASP A 25 -9.01 -26.84 -4.28
C ASP A 25 -8.65 -25.35 -4.09
N ILE A 26 -7.72 -25.02 -3.18
CA ILE A 26 -7.40 -23.62 -2.85
C ILE A 26 -6.80 -22.89 -4.05
N ILE A 27 -5.90 -23.53 -4.82
CA ILE A 27 -5.27 -22.90 -5.99
C ILE A 27 -6.29 -22.55 -7.08
N HIS A 28 -7.37 -23.33 -7.20
CA HIS A 28 -8.45 -23.08 -8.14
C HIS A 28 -9.36 -21.91 -7.71
N GLY A 29 -9.27 -21.46 -6.46
CA GLY A 29 -9.97 -20.29 -5.94
C GLY A 29 -9.27 -18.95 -6.21
N ILE A 30 -8.12 -18.94 -6.89
CA ILE A 30 -7.40 -17.71 -7.21
C ILE A 30 -8.11 -16.98 -8.37
N ASN A 31 -8.55 -15.74 -8.14
CA ASN A 31 -9.35 -14.97 -9.10
C ASN A 31 -8.62 -14.63 -10.43
N HIS A 32 -7.30 -14.49 -10.38
CA HIS A 32 -6.45 -14.12 -11.53
C HIS A 32 -5.28 -15.11 -11.65
N PRO A 33 -5.56 -16.39 -12.01
CA PRO A 33 -4.53 -17.42 -12.03
C PRO A 33 -3.47 -17.17 -13.12
N GLU A 34 -3.78 -16.37 -14.14
CA GLU A 34 -2.87 -15.97 -15.21
C GLU A 34 -1.78 -14.98 -14.74
N LEU A 35 -2.00 -14.33 -13.59
CA LEU A 35 -1.12 -13.28 -13.07
C LEU A 35 -0.22 -13.78 -11.93
N ARG A 36 1.05 -13.40 -11.99
CA ARG A 36 1.97 -13.42 -10.84
C ARG A 36 1.52 -12.40 -9.80
N THR A 37 1.92 -12.64 -8.55
CA THR A 37 1.53 -11.81 -7.42
C THR A 37 1.77 -10.31 -7.65
N ILE A 38 0.77 -9.51 -7.30
CA ILE A 38 0.86 -8.04 -7.21
C ILE A 38 1.65 -7.60 -5.97
N TYR A 39 1.73 -8.46 -4.96
CA TYR A 39 2.19 -8.07 -3.63
C TYR A 39 3.72 -7.93 -3.58
N PRO A 40 4.26 -6.86 -2.96
CA PRO A 40 5.71 -6.74 -2.77
C PRO A 40 6.24 -7.74 -1.72
N PRO A 41 7.56 -7.90 -1.59
CA PRO A 41 8.14 -9.04 -0.87
C PRO A 41 7.81 -9.15 0.61
N VAL A 42 7.55 -8.04 1.32
CA VAL A 42 7.24 -8.12 2.76
C VAL A 42 5.84 -8.71 2.96
N ALA A 43 4.87 -8.38 2.11
CA ALA A 43 3.56 -9.05 2.13
C ALA A 43 3.71 -10.56 1.83
N GLN A 44 4.54 -10.92 0.84
CA GLN A 44 4.83 -12.31 0.54
C GLN A 44 5.51 -13.05 1.70
N ALA A 45 6.39 -12.38 2.45
CA ALA A 45 7.00 -12.94 3.66
C ALA A 45 5.96 -13.24 4.75
N PHE A 46 4.92 -12.43 4.90
CA PHE A 46 3.81 -12.74 5.81
C PHE A 46 2.97 -13.94 5.32
N PHE A 47 2.75 -14.08 4.01
CA PHE A 47 2.10 -15.28 3.46
C PHE A 47 2.94 -16.54 3.71
N ALA A 48 4.26 -16.46 3.46
CA ALA A 48 5.19 -17.55 3.73
C ALA A 48 5.27 -17.90 5.21
N LEU A 49 5.23 -16.91 6.12
CA LEU A 49 5.17 -17.12 7.56
C LEU A 49 3.88 -17.85 7.96
N SER A 50 2.73 -17.43 7.42
CA SER A 50 1.45 -18.11 7.68
C SER A 50 1.50 -19.56 7.26
N TYR A 51 2.03 -19.83 6.06
CA TYR A 51 2.20 -21.17 5.53
C TYR A 51 3.14 -22.02 6.39
N TRP A 52 4.28 -21.46 6.81
CA TRP A 52 5.27 -22.16 7.62
C TRP A 52 4.75 -22.53 9.02
N LEU A 53 3.88 -21.69 9.61
CA LEU A 53 3.29 -21.96 10.93
C LEU A 53 2.21 -23.05 10.87
N ASP A 54 1.36 -23.00 9.85
CA ASP A 54 0.23 -23.92 9.67
C ASP A 54 -0.19 -23.90 8.18
N PRO A 55 0.31 -24.84 7.37
CA PRO A 55 0.07 -24.86 5.93
C PRO A 55 -1.41 -24.77 5.57
N TRP A 56 -1.73 -23.94 4.58
CA TRP A 56 -3.09 -23.79 4.02
C TRP A 56 -4.18 -23.36 5.03
N SER A 57 -3.80 -22.84 6.20
CA SER A 57 -4.73 -22.47 7.28
C SER A 57 -5.16 -21.01 7.25
N VAL A 58 -6.43 -20.78 6.91
CA VAL A 58 -7.07 -19.45 6.99
C VAL A 58 -7.11 -18.95 8.44
N THR A 59 -7.22 -19.85 9.42
CA THR A 59 -7.23 -19.50 10.84
C THR A 59 -5.91 -18.87 11.26
N THR A 60 -4.79 -19.48 10.87
CA THR A 60 -3.44 -18.96 11.17
C THR A 60 -3.20 -17.62 10.50
N TRP A 61 -3.65 -17.46 9.25
CA TRP A 61 -3.63 -16.16 8.59
C TRP A 61 -4.39 -15.09 9.39
N LYS A 62 -5.61 -15.39 9.83
CA LYS A 62 -6.42 -14.45 10.62
C LYS A 62 -5.80 -14.13 11.98
N ILE A 63 -5.12 -15.08 12.63
CA ILE A 63 -4.38 -14.83 13.88
C ILE A 63 -3.26 -13.82 13.65
N ILE A 64 -2.49 -13.95 12.56
CA ILE A 64 -1.46 -12.96 12.19
C ILE A 64 -2.07 -11.57 12.02
N LEU A 65 -3.21 -11.47 11.31
CA LEU A 65 -3.91 -10.20 11.14
C LEU A 65 -4.36 -9.60 12.47
N ILE A 66 -4.90 -10.41 13.40
CA ILE A 66 -5.29 -9.97 14.75
C ILE A 66 -4.09 -9.44 15.54
N ILE A 67 -2.94 -10.14 15.50
CA ILE A 67 -1.73 -9.69 16.20
C ILE A 67 -1.29 -8.31 15.68
N MET A 68 -1.30 -8.12 14.36
CA MET A 68 -0.95 -6.86 13.72
C MET A 68 -1.99 -5.76 14.01
N ASP A 69 -3.26 -6.13 14.16
CA ASP A 69 -4.32 -5.20 14.56
C ASP A 69 -4.20 -4.75 16.02
N LEU A 70 -3.89 -5.67 16.95
CA LEU A 70 -3.63 -5.33 18.35
C LEU A 70 -2.40 -4.44 18.51
N ALA A 71 -1.36 -4.66 17.69
CA ALA A 71 -0.21 -3.77 17.61
C ALA A 71 -0.63 -2.38 17.10
N THR A 72 -1.50 -2.33 16.08
CA THR A 72 -2.08 -1.07 15.55
C THR A 72 -2.86 -0.33 16.63
N LEU A 73 -3.76 -1.01 17.34
CA LEU A 73 -4.56 -0.43 18.42
C LEU A 73 -3.68 0.17 19.53
N SER A 74 -2.63 -0.55 19.92
CA SER A 74 -1.65 -0.09 20.91
C SER A 74 -0.90 1.16 20.45
N LEU A 75 -0.55 1.24 19.17
CA LEU A 75 0.14 2.38 18.57
C LEU A 75 -0.81 3.59 18.40
N ILE A 76 -2.08 3.38 18.07
CA ILE A 76 -3.10 4.44 18.05
C ILE A 76 -3.25 5.03 19.46
N PHE A 77 -3.35 4.18 20.49
CA PHE A 77 -3.44 4.65 21.88
C PHE A 77 -2.22 5.51 22.26
N ASN A 78 -1.01 5.08 21.88
CA ASN A 78 0.21 5.85 22.10
C ASN A 78 0.17 7.20 21.35
N ALA A 79 -0.22 7.18 20.08
CA ALA A 79 -0.33 8.39 19.25
C ALA A 79 -1.33 9.39 19.82
N LEU A 80 -2.51 8.94 20.28
CA LEU A 80 -3.52 9.79 20.93
C LEU A 80 -2.93 10.48 22.17
N GLY A 81 -2.21 9.74 23.02
CA GLY A 81 -1.52 10.32 24.18
C GLY A 81 -0.49 11.38 23.80
N MET A 82 0.31 11.12 22.76
CA MET A 82 1.30 12.07 22.25
C MET A 82 0.66 13.33 21.65
N LEU A 83 -0.52 13.20 21.03
CA LEU A 83 -1.30 14.29 20.46
C LEU A 83 -2.20 14.99 21.49
N ARG A 84 -2.24 14.49 22.74
CA ARG A 84 -3.14 14.95 23.82
C ARG A 84 -4.63 14.88 23.42
N LEU A 85 -4.98 13.83 22.67
CA LEU A 85 -6.36 13.54 22.28
C LEU A 85 -6.99 12.52 23.25
N PRO A 86 -8.33 12.53 23.40
CA PRO A 86 -9.02 11.56 24.24
C PRO A 86 -8.78 10.12 23.77
N SER A 87 -8.52 9.21 24.70
CA SER A 87 -8.39 7.77 24.40
C SER A 87 -9.69 7.16 23.86
N SER A 88 -10.85 7.79 24.12
CA SER A 88 -12.14 7.36 23.58
C SER A 88 -12.16 7.30 22.05
N TYR A 89 -11.28 8.04 21.35
CA TYR A 89 -11.19 8.00 19.89
C TYR A 89 -10.72 6.63 19.34
N LEU A 90 -10.13 5.77 20.18
CA LEU A 90 -9.86 4.37 19.83
C LEU A 90 -11.10 3.64 19.30
N VAL A 91 -12.30 4.01 19.77
CA VAL A 91 -13.56 3.38 19.34
C VAL A 91 -13.82 3.59 17.85
N ILE A 92 -13.36 4.70 17.26
CA ILE A 92 -13.53 5.01 15.83
C ILE A 92 -12.84 3.96 14.97
N TYR A 93 -11.68 3.47 15.44
CA TYR A 93 -10.93 2.41 14.78
C TYR A 93 -11.48 1.03 15.15
N TRP A 94 -11.51 0.71 16.45
CA TRP A 94 -11.76 -0.65 16.93
C TRP A 94 -13.18 -1.14 16.67
N TRP A 95 -14.17 -0.26 16.64
CA TRP A 95 -15.57 -0.61 16.35
C TRP A 95 -15.95 -0.30 14.90
N ASN A 96 -14.97 -0.03 14.03
CA ASN A 96 -15.27 0.26 12.65
C ASN A 96 -15.76 -1.00 11.92
N PRO A 97 -16.98 -0.99 11.32
CA PRO A 97 -17.52 -2.16 10.66
C PRO A 97 -16.71 -2.59 9.43
N LEU A 98 -16.00 -1.67 8.77
CA LEU A 98 -15.12 -2.01 7.65
C LEU A 98 -13.88 -2.77 8.11
N VAL A 99 -13.30 -2.42 9.27
CA VAL A 99 -12.18 -3.20 9.83
C VAL A 99 -12.64 -4.62 10.13
N ILE A 100 -13.81 -4.76 10.77
CA ILE A 100 -14.38 -6.07 11.09
C ILE A 100 -14.65 -6.88 9.82
N LYS A 101 -15.31 -6.28 8.83
CA LYS A 101 -15.68 -6.98 7.60
C LYS A 101 -14.46 -7.31 6.74
N GLU A 102 -13.63 -6.34 6.43
CA GLU A 102 -12.56 -6.52 5.44
C GLU A 102 -11.36 -7.27 6.03
N ILE A 103 -10.96 -6.97 7.27
CA ILE A 103 -9.76 -7.55 7.86
C ILE A 103 -10.08 -8.92 8.48
N PHE A 104 -11.07 -9.01 9.37
CA PHE A 104 -11.31 -10.23 10.13
C PHE A 104 -12.22 -11.24 9.45
N ASN A 105 -13.30 -10.77 8.82
CA ASN A 105 -14.17 -11.66 8.08
C ASN A 105 -13.54 -12.08 6.75
N SER A 106 -13.15 -11.11 5.90
CA SER A 106 -12.58 -11.38 4.58
C SER A 106 -11.07 -11.71 4.57
N GLY A 107 -10.31 -11.37 5.62
CA GLY A 107 -8.88 -11.70 5.69
C GLY A 107 -7.97 -10.78 4.87
N HIS A 108 -8.37 -9.54 4.60
CA HIS A 108 -7.53 -8.61 3.83
C HIS A 108 -6.27 -8.21 4.61
N LEU A 109 -5.13 -8.25 3.90
CA LEU A 109 -3.80 -7.99 4.44
C LEU A 109 -3.54 -6.52 4.83
N ASP A 110 -4.45 -5.59 4.59
CA ASP A 110 -4.21 -4.15 4.70
C ASP A 110 -3.76 -3.73 6.12
N VAL A 111 -4.25 -4.41 7.15
CA VAL A 111 -3.86 -4.18 8.55
C VAL A 111 -2.38 -4.42 8.81
N LEU A 112 -1.70 -5.25 8.00
CA LEU A 112 -0.27 -5.49 8.13
C LEU A 112 0.56 -4.20 7.95
N VAL A 113 0.05 -3.22 7.19
CA VAL A 113 0.74 -1.96 6.87
C VAL A 113 0.69 -0.99 8.07
N PHE A 114 -0.42 -0.98 8.80
CA PHE A 114 -0.74 0.05 9.78
C PHE A 114 0.29 0.21 10.92
N PRO A 115 0.80 -0.86 11.56
CA PRO A 115 1.73 -0.68 12.66
C PRO A 115 3.06 -0.10 12.19
N PHE A 116 3.49 -0.37 10.95
CA PHE A 116 4.70 0.22 10.37
C PHE A 116 4.51 1.71 10.08
N VAL A 117 3.36 2.10 9.51
CA VAL A 117 3.04 3.51 9.25
C VAL A 117 2.95 4.30 10.56
N LEU A 118 2.20 3.80 11.54
CA LEU A 118 2.07 4.44 12.85
C LEU A 118 3.41 4.57 13.56
N THR A 119 4.21 3.50 13.59
CA THR A 119 5.54 3.51 14.20
C THR A 119 6.45 4.52 13.49
N ALA A 120 6.41 4.58 12.15
CA ALA A 120 7.17 5.56 11.38
C ALA A 120 6.77 7.00 11.74
N LEU A 121 5.47 7.31 11.83
CA LEU A 121 5.00 8.64 12.21
C LEU A 121 5.37 9.00 13.66
N ILE A 122 5.20 8.06 14.60
CA ILE A 122 5.63 8.24 15.99
C ILE A 122 7.14 8.53 16.06
N MET A 123 7.98 7.75 15.37
CA MET A 123 9.42 8.01 15.31
C MET A 123 9.75 9.37 14.68
N ALA A 124 9.00 9.81 13.66
CA ALA A 124 9.19 11.12 13.04
C ALA A 124 8.84 12.27 14.02
N THR A 125 7.78 12.15 14.81
CA THR A 125 7.46 13.15 15.86
C THR A 125 8.58 13.26 16.91
N GLN A 126 9.27 12.15 17.17
CA GLN A 126 10.44 12.06 18.07
C GLN A 126 11.75 12.48 17.38
N SER A 127 11.70 12.99 16.15
CA SER A 127 12.86 13.41 15.34
C SER A 127 13.81 12.27 14.91
N ARG A 128 13.34 11.01 14.93
CA ARG A 128 14.11 9.82 14.52
C ARG A 128 13.90 9.52 13.03
N TYR A 129 14.19 10.48 12.15
CA TYR A 129 13.76 10.47 10.75
C TYR A 129 14.34 9.34 9.89
N ILE A 130 15.59 8.92 10.11
CA ILE A 130 16.19 7.79 9.37
C ILE A 130 15.48 6.47 9.72
N ARG A 131 15.25 6.23 11.02
CA ARG A 131 14.52 5.03 11.48
C ARG A 131 13.07 5.06 11.01
N SER A 132 12.42 6.22 11.10
CA SER A 132 11.09 6.45 10.55
C SER A 132 11.00 6.11 9.06
N THR A 133 11.97 6.60 8.26
CA THR A 133 12.08 6.30 6.82
C THR A 133 12.19 4.80 6.58
N LEU A 134 13.10 4.11 7.29
CA LEU A 134 13.28 2.66 7.18
C LEU A 134 11.99 1.90 7.50
N THR A 135 11.34 2.22 8.63
CA THR A 135 10.09 1.57 9.05
C THR A 135 8.97 1.80 8.02
N LEU A 136 8.87 2.99 7.44
CA LEU A 136 7.88 3.28 6.41
C LEU A 136 8.12 2.47 5.12
N ILE A 137 9.39 2.23 4.76
CA ILE A 137 9.77 1.38 3.62
C ILE A 137 9.43 -0.10 3.87
N VAL A 138 9.49 -0.57 5.12
CA VAL A 138 8.99 -1.92 5.45
C VAL A 138 7.49 -2.01 5.17
N GLY A 139 6.71 -0.98 5.57
CA GLY A 139 5.30 -0.87 5.20
C GLY A 139 5.07 -0.80 3.68
N LEU A 140 5.93 -0.08 2.95
CA LEU A 140 5.93 -0.04 1.48
C LEU A 140 6.11 -1.43 0.87
N GLY A 141 6.95 -2.27 1.48
CA GLY A 141 7.15 -3.66 1.09
C GLY A 141 5.91 -4.55 1.27
N ILE A 142 4.87 -4.08 1.94
CA ILE A 142 3.58 -4.76 2.10
C ILE A 142 2.57 -4.23 1.08
N LYS A 143 2.45 -2.89 0.97
CA LYS A 143 1.69 -2.19 -0.07
C LYS A 143 2.39 -0.89 -0.42
N LEU A 144 2.27 -0.41 -1.65
CA LEU A 144 3.06 0.74 -2.12
C LEU A 144 2.63 2.11 -1.56
N TRP A 145 1.38 2.26 -1.09
CA TRP A 145 0.83 3.56 -0.69
C TRP A 145 1.60 4.31 0.42
N PRO A 146 2.31 3.68 1.38
CA PRO A 146 3.14 4.37 2.37
C PRO A 146 4.25 5.23 1.73
N ALA A 147 4.63 4.97 0.46
CA ALA A 147 5.53 5.83 -0.30
C ALA A 147 5.08 7.30 -0.32
N PHE A 148 3.77 7.54 -0.36
CA PHE A 148 3.19 8.90 -0.37
C PHE A 148 3.51 9.69 0.90
N LEU A 149 3.91 9.02 1.99
CA LEU A 149 4.22 9.65 3.28
C LEU A 149 5.72 9.97 3.45
N LEU A 150 6.61 9.53 2.56
CA LEU A 150 8.04 9.86 2.64
C LEU A 150 8.30 11.37 2.66
N PRO A 151 7.66 12.20 1.79
CA PRO A 151 7.85 13.65 1.83
C PRO A 151 7.39 14.29 3.15
N VAL A 152 6.36 13.73 3.80
CA VAL A 152 5.88 14.17 5.12
C VAL A 152 6.94 13.92 6.19
N VAL A 153 7.55 12.73 6.19
CA VAL A 153 8.63 12.36 7.13
C VAL A 153 9.90 13.19 6.91
N TRP A 154 10.23 13.53 5.66
CA TRP A 154 11.45 14.27 5.33
C TRP A 154 11.32 15.79 5.46
N ARG A 155 10.10 16.32 5.46
CA ARG A 155 9.85 17.76 5.53
C ARG A 155 10.54 18.47 6.69
N PRO A 156 10.60 17.92 7.93
CA PRO A 156 11.31 18.54 9.04
C PRO A 156 12.84 18.57 8.91
N ILE A 157 13.42 17.74 8.04
CA ILE A 157 14.86 17.64 7.81
C ILE A 157 15.31 18.24 6.48
N ILE A 158 14.42 18.92 5.75
CA ILE A 158 14.76 19.53 4.47
C ILE A 158 15.87 20.58 4.60
N SER A 159 15.95 21.28 5.74
CA SER A 159 17.02 22.22 6.07
C SER A 159 18.28 21.55 6.64
N LYS A 160 18.30 20.22 6.76
CA LYS A 160 19.41 19.41 7.30
C LYS A 160 19.96 18.48 6.21
N PRO A 161 20.79 18.99 5.28
CA PRO A 161 21.16 18.28 4.05
C PRO A 161 21.77 16.90 4.31
N LYS A 162 22.63 16.75 5.31
CA LYS A 162 23.23 15.44 5.67
C LYS A 162 22.16 14.40 6.03
N GLN A 163 21.20 14.75 6.89
CA GLN A 163 20.13 13.83 7.30
C GLN A 163 19.17 13.53 6.15
N LEU A 164 18.84 14.55 5.34
CA LEU A 164 17.99 14.38 4.17
C LEU A 164 18.62 13.43 3.16
N ILE A 165 19.87 13.68 2.77
CA ILE A 165 20.61 12.85 1.81
C ILE A 165 20.72 11.41 2.32
N SER A 166 21.08 11.19 3.59
CA SER A 166 21.13 9.83 4.16
C SER A 166 19.77 9.14 4.12
N SER A 167 18.67 9.86 4.40
CA SER A 167 17.33 9.28 4.36
C SER A 167 16.88 8.95 2.94
N VAL A 168 17.21 9.81 1.97
CA VAL A 168 16.91 9.59 0.55
C VAL A 168 17.71 8.43 -0.02
N ILE A 169 19.02 8.37 0.24
CA ILE A 169 19.87 7.24 -0.20
C ILE A 169 19.35 5.93 0.39
N LEU A 170 19.07 5.91 1.70
CA LEU A 170 18.50 4.74 2.35
C LEU A 170 17.20 4.32 1.68
N ALA A 171 16.31 5.26 1.37
CA ALA A 171 15.05 4.95 0.70
C ALA A 171 15.24 4.39 -0.70
N VAL A 172 16.08 5.01 -1.52
CA VAL A 172 16.35 4.53 -2.88
C VAL A 172 16.93 3.11 -2.84
N VAL A 173 17.93 2.86 -1.98
CA VAL A 173 18.57 1.54 -1.86
C VAL A 173 17.59 0.49 -1.37
N CYS A 174 16.84 0.75 -0.29
CA CYS A 174 15.92 -0.22 0.28
C CYS A 174 14.70 -0.47 -0.62
N ILE A 175 14.13 0.56 -1.24
CA ILE A 175 13.02 0.40 -2.19
C ILE A 175 13.51 -0.34 -3.44
N GLY A 176 14.70 0.01 -3.96
CA GLY A 176 15.32 -0.71 -5.06
C GLY A 176 15.50 -2.19 -4.75
N ALA A 177 16.03 -2.52 -3.56
CA ALA A 177 16.18 -3.90 -3.12
C ALA A 177 14.84 -4.63 -2.95
N LEU A 178 13.80 -3.97 -2.44
CA LEU A 178 12.46 -4.55 -2.30
C LEU A 178 11.76 -4.78 -3.64
N LEU A 179 11.98 -3.92 -4.62
CA LEU A 179 11.34 -4.04 -5.94
C LEU A 179 12.18 -4.88 -6.92
N LEU A 180 13.44 -5.16 -6.61
CA LEU A 180 14.33 -5.94 -7.46
C LEU A 180 13.76 -7.34 -7.78
N PRO A 181 13.22 -8.13 -6.83
CA PRO A 181 12.62 -9.43 -7.15
C PRO A 181 11.43 -9.32 -8.10
N ILE A 182 10.62 -8.26 -7.99
CA ILE A 182 9.49 -8.03 -8.90
C ILE A 182 10.00 -7.72 -10.30
N TYR A 183 11.03 -6.89 -10.41
CA TYR A 183 11.68 -6.59 -11.69
C TYR A 183 12.32 -7.81 -12.33
N LEU A 184 13.08 -8.59 -11.55
CA LEU A 184 13.75 -9.81 -12.01
C LEU A 184 12.78 -10.93 -12.38
N ALA A 185 11.62 -11.00 -11.72
CA ALA A 185 10.57 -11.91 -12.13
C ALA A 185 10.08 -11.58 -13.55
N GLY A 186 9.99 -10.30 -13.91
CA GLY A 186 9.57 -9.81 -15.22
C GLY A 186 8.34 -8.89 -15.13
N LEU A 187 8.29 -7.92 -16.05
CA LEU A 187 7.23 -6.89 -16.14
C LEU A 187 6.36 -7.06 -17.40
N ASP A 188 6.22 -8.30 -17.86
CA ASP A 188 5.34 -8.66 -18.98
C ASP A 188 3.85 -8.73 -18.56
N SER A 189 2.98 -9.15 -19.47
CA SER A 189 1.53 -9.23 -19.29
C SER A 189 1.08 -10.16 -18.15
N SER A 190 1.90 -11.13 -17.75
CA SER A 190 1.62 -12.00 -16.60
C SER A 190 2.02 -11.38 -15.26
N SER A 191 2.52 -10.14 -15.24
CA SER A 191 2.86 -9.44 -14.00
C SER A 191 1.63 -8.77 -13.39
N GLY A 192 1.16 -9.28 -12.25
CA GLY A 192 0.06 -8.64 -11.51
C GLY A 192 0.37 -7.20 -11.08
N PHE A 193 1.65 -6.89 -10.87
CA PHE A 193 2.12 -5.53 -10.59
C PHE A 193 1.82 -4.57 -11.75
N ILE A 194 2.12 -4.99 -12.99
CA ILE A 194 1.86 -4.21 -14.20
C ILE A 194 0.37 -4.17 -14.52
N ALA A 195 -0.32 -5.32 -14.44
CA ALA A 195 -1.76 -5.41 -14.66
C ALA A 195 -2.53 -4.45 -13.74
N TYR A 196 -2.20 -4.41 -12.45
CA TYR A 196 -2.80 -3.48 -11.50
C TYR A 196 -2.58 -2.00 -11.89
N GLY A 197 -1.34 -1.66 -12.24
CA GLY A 197 -0.97 -0.28 -12.59
C GLY A 197 -1.64 0.23 -13.86
N GLN A 198 -1.85 -0.66 -14.84
CA GLN A 198 -2.30 -0.28 -16.18
C GLN A 198 -3.81 -0.44 -16.40
N SER A 199 -4.41 -1.54 -15.95
CA SER A 199 -5.78 -1.90 -16.37
C SER A 199 -6.80 -1.86 -15.25
N TRP A 200 -6.42 -2.20 -14.02
CA TRP A 200 -7.39 -2.37 -12.92
C TRP A 200 -8.10 -1.07 -12.59
N GLN A 201 -9.43 -1.16 -12.50
CA GLN A 201 -10.35 -0.10 -12.16
C GLN A 201 -11.49 -0.71 -11.33
N ASN A 202 -11.90 -0.03 -10.26
CA ASN A 202 -13.05 -0.46 -9.45
C ASN A 202 -13.57 0.73 -8.64
N ASN A 203 -14.87 1.00 -8.69
CA ASN A 203 -15.49 2.18 -8.05
C ASN A 203 -14.72 3.47 -8.37
N ASP A 204 -14.36 3.66 -9.63
CA ASP A 204 -13.38 4.64 -10.09
C ASP A 204 -13.95 6.08 -10.17
N SER A 205 -14.84 6.48 -9.26
CA SER A 205 -15.68 7.70 -9.31
C SER A 205 -14.99 8.95 -9.90
N ILE A 206 -14.07 9.59 -9.16
CA ILE A 206 -13.38 10.80 -9.66
C ILE A 206 -12.48 10.47 -10.84
N PHE A 207 -11.83 9.30 -10.81
CA PHE A 207 -11.00 8.84 -11.92
C PHE A 207 -11.79 8.77 -13.24
N ARG A 208 -13.04 8.33 -13.21
CA ARG A 208 -13.94 8.24 -14.36
C ARG A 208 -14.25 9.61 -14.96
N ILE A 209 -14.42 10.62 -14.11
CA ILE A 209 -14.58 12.02 -14.54
C ILE A 209 -13.28 12.49 -15.22
N ILE A 210 -12.11 12.15 -14.66
CA ILE A 210 -10.81 12.48 -15.26
C ILE A 210 -10.65 11.79 -16.62
N VAL A 211 -11.06 10.51 -16.76
CA VAL A 211 -11.07 9.79 -18.04
C VAL A 211 -11.95 10.52 -19.05
N TYR A 212 -13.16 10.94 -18.66
CA TYR A 212 -14.05 11.70 -19.54
C TYR A 212 -13.43 13.02 -20.01
N ILE A 213 -12.86 13.81 -19.10
CA ILE A 213 -12.19 15.07 -19.45
C ILE A 213 -10.97 14.82 -20.35
N SER A 214 -10.20 13.78 -20.06
CA SER A 214 -9.03 13.39 -20.87
C SER A 214 -9.44 13.02 -22.29
N GLU A 215 -10.54 12.28 -22.44
CA GLU A 215 -11.11 11.91 -23.74
C GLU A 215 -11.55 13.14 -24.54
N GLN A 216 -12.28 14.08 -23.91
CA GLN A 216 -12.68 15.32 -24.59
C GLN A 216 -11.47 16.15 -25.01
N GLY A 217 -10.45 16.26 -24.15
CA GLY A 217 -9.22 16.99 -24.46
C GLY A 217 -8.42 16.37 -25.61
N LEU A 218 -8.27 15.04 -25.63
CA LEU A 218 -7.58 14.33 -26.72
C LEU A 218 -8.32 14.48 -28.05
N ASN A 219 -9.65 14.38 -28.04
CA ASN A 219 -10.49 14.60 -29.22
C ASN A 219 -10.30 16.02 -29.79
N LEU A 220 -10.31 17.04 -28.94
CA LEU A 220 -10.09 18.44 -29.35
C LEU A 220 -8.71 18.66 -29.97
N LEU A 221 -7.69 17.94 -29.50
CA LEU A 221 -6.32 18.01 -30.00
C LEU A 221 -6.08 17.10 -31.23
N GLY A 222 -7.07 16.35 -31.67
CA GLY A 222 -6.97 15.43 -32.80
C GLY A 222 -6.16 14.16 -32.52
N PHE A 223 -5.97 13.79 -31.24
CA PHE A 223 -5.34 12.54 -30.85
C PHE A 223 -6.35 11.41 -30.69
N GLU A 224 -5.93 10.18 -31.03
CA GLU A 224 -6.76 9.00 -30.81
C GLU A 224 -7.03 8.76 -29.32
N THR A 225 -8.28 8.40 -29.01
CA THR A 225 -8.77 8.16 -27.65
C THR A 225 -8.19 6.90 -26.99
N PHE A 226 -7.40 6.09 -27.70
CA PHE A 226 -6.80 4.86 -27.18
C PHE A 226 -5.95 5.12 -25.91
N HIS A 227 -5.36 6.30 -25.78
CA HIS A 227 -4.53 6.67 -24.64
C HIS A 227 -5.29 7.28 -23.46
N LYS A 228 -6.62 7.40 -23.50
CA LYS A 228 -7.38 8.14 -22.47
C LYS A 228 -7.19 7.63 -21.05
N PHE A 229 -7.13 6.31 -20.85
CA PHE A 229 -6.90 5.73 -19.52
C PHE A 229 -5.47 5.98 -19.02
N SER A 230 -4.47 5.86 -19.89
CA SER A 230 -3.08 6.16 -19.55
C SER A 230 -2.91 7.64 -19.19
N VAL A 231 -3.47 8.54 -19.99
CA VAL A 231 -3.49 9.99 -19.73
C VAL A 231 -4.16 10.31 -18.40
N ALA A 232 -5.33 9.72 -18.13
CA ALA A 232 -6.03 9.89 -16.86
C ALA A 232 -5.20 9.41 -15.66
N ARG A 233 -4.49 8.27 -15.77
CA ARG A 233 -3.58 7.77 -14.74
C ARG A 233 -2.41 8.71 -14.49
N TYR A 234 -1.81 9.26 -15.55
CA TYR A 234 -0.75 10.27 -15.42
C TYR A 234 -1.25 11.55 -14.76
N ILE A 235 -2.47 12.00 -15.10
CA ILE A 235 -3.12 13.12 -14.43
C ILE A 235 -3.30 12.81 -12.94
N VAL A 236 -3.79 11.64 -12.57
CA VAL A 236 -3.94 11.24 -11.16
C VAL A 236 -2.61 11.24 -10.41
N VAL A 237 -1.56 10.67 -11.00
CA VAL A 237 -0.21 10.69 -10.41
C VAL A 237 0.28 12.13 -10.21
N ALA A 238 0.07 13.00 -11.20
CA ALA A 238 0.41 14.41 -11.09
C ALA A 238 -0.41 15.12 -10.00
N LEU A 239 -1.72 14.87 -9.92
CA LEU A 239 -2.60 15.43 -8.88
C LEU A 239 -2.17 15.00 -7.48
N ILE A 240 -1.84 13.71 -7.28
CA ILE A 240 -1.33 13.21 -6.00
C ILE A 240 0.00 13.89 -5.67
N GLY A 241 0.92 13.99 -6.62
CA GLY A 241 2.21 14.68 -6.43
C GLY A 241 2.04 16.15 -6.03
N LEU A 242 1.20 16.89 -6.76
CA LEU A 242 0.89 18.28 -6.47
C LEU A 242 0.20 18.45 -5.11
N TRP A 243 -0.71 17.54 -4.76
CA TRP A 243 -1.39 17.54 -3.46
C TRP A 243 -0.40 17.29 -2.32
N ILE A 244 0.51 16.32 -2.47
CA ILE A 244 1.57 16.06 -1.49
C ILE A 244 2.43 17.32 -1.32
N LEU A 245 2.88 17.94 -2.41
CA LEU A 245 3.65 19.18 -2.35
C LEU A 245 2.86 20.30 -1.63
N TYR A 246 1.59 20.48 -1.97
CA TYR A 246 0.73 21.47 -1.33
C TYR A 246 0.57 21.21 0.18
N VAL A 247 0.25 19.99 0.59
CA VAL A 247 0.07 19.63 2.01
C VAL A 247 1.37 19.76 2.80
N VAL A 248 2.50 19.38 2.20
CA VAL A 248 3.83 19.38 2.82
C VAL A 248 4.42 20.79 2.93
N PHE A 249 4.17 21.68 1.95
CA PHE A 249 4.79 23.00 1.88
C PHE A 249 3.84 24.19 2.13
N GLY A 250 2.52 24.00 2.08
CA GLY A 250 1.55 25.12 2.06
C GLY A 250 1.23 25.81 3.40
N ARG A 251 1.41 25.14 4.55
CA ARG A 251 1.22 25.74 5.89
C ARG A 251 2.44 25.48 6.78
N SER A 252 2.59 26.26 7.86
CA SER A 252 3.64 26.03 8.87
C SER A 252 3.61 24.56 9.32
N PHE A 253 4.73 23.86 9.20
CA PHE A 253 4.80 22.42 9.46
C PHE A 253 5.24 22.21 10.91
N ARG A 254 4.32 21.77 11.78
CA ARG A 254 4.64 21.32 13.14
C ARG A 254 4.74 19.81 13.18
N LYS A 255 5.56 19.27 14.07
CA LYS A 255 5.72 17.81 14.21
C LYS A 255 4.41 17.11 14.55
N HIS A 256 3.51 17.78 15.28
CA HIS A 256 2.19 17.24 15.60
C HIS A 256 1.24 17.18 14.40
N ASP A 257 1.54 17.90 13.31
CA ASP A 257 0.72 17.87 12.09
C ASP A 257 1.00 16.63 11.22
N LEU A 258 1.99 15.79 11.58
CA LEU A 258 2.39 14.62 10.79
C LEU A 258 1.22 13.67 10.51
N PHE A 259 0.40 13.39 11.51
CA PHE A 259 -0.78 12.53 11.40
C PHE A 259 -1.83 13.15 10.48
N ALA A 260 -2.28 14.37 10.77
CA ALA A 260 -3.27 15.08 9.96
C ALA A 260 -2.83 15.26 8.49
N LYS A 261 -1.56 15.61 8.25
CA LYS A 261 -1.03 15.72 6.88
C LYS A 261 -0.99 14.38 6.16
N SER A 262 -0.64 13.30 6.87
CA SER A 262 -0.68 11.94 6.32
C SER A 262 -2.11 11.55 5.96
N LEU A 263 -3.08 11.79 6.87
CA LEU A 263 -4.50 11.56 6.63
C LEU A 263 -4.98 12.28 5.37
N PHE A 264 -4.68 13.58 5.22
CA PHE A 264 -5.10 14.34 4.04
C PHE A 264 -4.47 13.83 2.73
N ILE A 265 -3.22 13.36 2.77
CA ILE A 265 -2.56 12.80 1.59
C ILE A 265 -3.20 11.48 1.20
N ILE A 266 -3.42 10.57 2.16
CA ILE A 266 -4.01 9.24 1.86
C ILE A 266 -5.48 9.37 1.49
N ALA A 267 -6.24 10.26 2.13
CA ALA A 267 -7.64 10.51 1.80
C ALA A 267 -7.78 11.02 0.35
N PHE A 268 -6.93 11.96 -0.06
CA PHE A 268 -6.93 12.45 -1.43
C PHE A 268 -6.50 11.36 -2.42
N ALA A 269 -5.42 10.62 -2.12
CA ALA A 269 -4.96 9.54 -2.98
C ALA A 269 -6.02 8.45 -3.17
N TYR A 270 -6.75 8.07 -2.12
CA TYR A 270 -7.91 7.19 -2.21
C TYR A 270 -8.99 7.77 -3.13
N LEU A 271 -9.37 9.04 -2.91
CA LEU A 271 -10.45 9.71 -3.63
C LEU A 271 -10.22 9.80 -5.16
N VAL A 272 -8.98 9.98 -5.60
CA VAL A 272 -8.63 10.07 -7.02
C VAL A 272 -8.12 8.76 -7.62
N SER A 273 -8.00 7.69 -6.81
CA SER A 273 -7.52 6.39 -7.26
C SER A 273 -8.44 5.77 -8.33
N PRO A 274 -7.89 5.13 -9.38
CA PRO A 274 -8.67 4.32 -10.31
C PRO A 274 -9.29 3.08 -9.65
N THR A 275 -8.77 2.66 -8.51
CA THR A 275 -9.19 1.45 -7.81
C THR A 275 -9.52 1.78 -6.35
N GLN A 276 -10.80 1.75 -6.02
CA GLN A 276 -11.37 2.06 -4.70
C GLN A 276 -12.10 0.85 -4.14
N PHE A 277 -11.33 -0.13 -3.67
CA PHE A 277 -11.90 -1.23 -2.90
C PHE A 277 -12.24 -0.80 -1.47
N PRO A 278 -13.25 -1.40 -0.81
CA PRO A 278 -13.65 -1.03 0.55
C PRO A 278 -12.49 -1.11 1.56
N TRP A 279 -11.61 -2.11 1.43
CA TRP A 279 -10.45 -2.25 2.31
C TRP A 279 -9.41 -1.13 2.14
N TYR A 280 -9.37 -0.40 1.03
CA TYR A 280 -8.47 0.77 0.89
C TYR A 280 -8.91 1.96 1.73
N TYR A 281 -10.19 2.06 2.06
CA TYR A 281 -10.67 3.10 2.97
C TYR A 281 -10.09 2.94 4.38
N THR A 282 -9.78 1.70 4.78
CA THR A 282 -9.23 1.40 6.12
C THR A 282 -7.86 2.05 6.36
N TRP A 283 -7.14 2.43 5.30
CA TRP A 283 -5.85 3.13 5.40
C TRP A 283 -5.93 4.48 6.14
N LEU A 284 -7.12 5.08 6.16
CA LEU A 284 -7.39 6.37 6.79
C LEU A 284 -7.60 6.25 8.29
N LEU A 285 -8.14 5.12 8.74
CA LEU A 285 -8.61 4.93 10.11
C LEU A 285 -7.51 5.04 11.19
N PRO A 286 -6.26 4.59 10.97
CA PRO A 286 -5.21 4.76 11.98
C PRO A 286 -4.60 6.17 12.00
N LEU A 287 -4.91 7.06 11.06
CA LEU A 287 -4.21 8.35 10.85
C LEU A 287 -4.87 9.57 11.50
#